data_AF-A0AAD9TKU8-F1
#
_entry.id   AF-A0AAD9TKU8-F1
#
_cell.length_a   1.000
_cell.length_b   1.000
_cell.length_c   1.000
_cell.angle_alpha   90.00
_cell.angle_beta   90.00
_cell.angle_gamma   90.00
#
_symmetry.space_group_name_H-M   'P 1'
#
loop_
_entity.id
_entity.type
_entity.pdbx_description
1 polymer ?
#
loop_
_entity_poly.entity_id
_entity_poly.type
_entity_poly.pdbx_seq_one_letter_code
_entity_poly.pdbx_strand_id
1 'polypeptide(L)'
;MENHGDHSHLQQRKKRRLVLFPLPLQGHINPILQLASILHLKAGFSITIIHTNFNSPNSSNYPHFSFRSIPDGLSETEASTADIIAFNILLNVKCVVPFQDCLAELFGGGGGGDVDVTCLITDANWYFAQAVANSLKLPRFVLLPSNVCFFNAAVAIPLLYEKGCLPVQDFQFETPVLESPPLRYKDIPIVETHDPENFNRLLKDIVKQIKASSGMIWNSFQELEELALTNLKQEFPIPNSPIGPFHNYFPASSSSLLAQDQTSISWLDKQPPKSVIYVSFGSLVCVNMTVSGNSLGTCQQQATIPVGCSTWINPRS
;
A
#
# COMPACT_ATOMS: atom_id res chain seq x y z
N MET A 1 -28.54 -33.31 -48.49
CA MET A 1 -29.37 -33.35 -47.27
C MET A 1 -28.40 -33.48 -46.11
N GLU A 2 -27.72 -32.38 -45.79
CA GLU A 2 -28.16 -31.35 -44.84
C GLU A 2 -27.69 -31.70 -43.42
N ASN A 3 -26.68 -30.93 -42.99
CA ASN A 3 -26.45 -30.36 -41.66
C ASN A 3 -26.98 -31.14 -40.44
N HIS A 4 -26.08 -31.33 -39.46
CA HIS A 4 -26.12 -30.45 -38.29
C HIS A 4 -24.72 -30.33 -37.68
N GLY A 5 -24.16 -29.12 -37.79
CA GLY A 5 -22.97 -28.70 -37.07
C GLY A 5 -23.27 -28.62 -35.58
N ASP A 6 -22.37 -29.20 -34.80
CA ASP A 6 -22.31 -29.03 -33.36
C ASP A 6 -21.81 -27.62 -33.08
N HIS A 7 -22.75 -26.69 -32.92
CA HIS A 7 -22.47 -25.33 -32.50
C HIS A 7 -22.03 -25.36 -31.04
N SER A 8 -20.72 -25.21 -30.85
CA SER A 8 -20.06 -24.87 -29.60
C SER A 8 -20.85 -23.83 -28.80
N HIS A 9 -21.50 -24.26 -27.73
CA HIS A 9 -21.92 -23.39 -26.64
C HIS A 9 -20.69 -22.91 -25.84
N LEU A 10 -19.90 -22.03 -26.43
CA LEU A 10 -19.03 -21.13 -25.66
C LEU A 10 -19.96 -20.09 -25.03
N GLN A 11 -20.52 -20.41 -23.85
CA GLN A 11 -21.10 -19.39 -22.97
C GLN A 11 -20.04 -18.30 -22.79
N GLN A 12 -20.32 -17.11 -23.35
CA GLN A 12 -19.54 -15.90 -23.10
C GLN A 12 -19.50 -15.70 -21.58
N ARG A 13 -18.35 -15.99 -20.97
CA ARG A 13 -18.20 -15.91 -19.52
C ARG A 13 -18.23 -14.43 -19.16
N LYS A 14 -19.31 -13.97 -18.52
CA LYS A 14 -19.42 -12.63 -17.94
C LYS A 14 -18.09 -12.22 -17.32
N LYS A 15 -17.46 -11.18 -17.87
CA LYS A 15 -16.11 -10.79 -17.45
C LYS A 15 -16.23 -10.09 -16.10
N ARG A 16 -15.76 -10.73 -15.04
CA ARG A 16 -15.81 -10.19 -13.66
C ARG A 16 -14.84 -9.02 -13.53
N ARG A 17 -15.29 -7.90 -12.97
CA ARG A 17 -14.43 -6.72 -12.72
C ARG A 17 -14.06 -6.59 -11.25
N LEU A 18 -12.78 -6.34 -11.00
CA LEU A 18 -12.25 -5.95 -9.72
C LEU A 18 -11.92 -4.45 -9.75
N VAL A 19 -12.30 -3.75 -8.70
CA VAL A 19 -11.89 -2.36 -8.48
C VAL A 19 -10.80 -2.35 -7.42
N LEU A 20 -9.68 -1.68 -7.70
CA LEU A 20 -8.59 -1.53 -6.75
C LEU A 20 -8.33 -0.06 -6.44
N PHE A 21 -7.98 0.24 -5.19
CA PHE A 21 -7.75 1.60 -4.72
C PHE A 21 -6.49 1.69 -3.82
N PRO A 22 -5.34 2.11 -4.37
CA PRO A 22 -4.10 2.30 -3.62
C PRO A 22 -4.14 3.57 -2.78
N LEU A 23 -3.41 3.56 -1.66
CA LEU A 23 -3.02 4.79 -0.99
C LEU A 23 -1.99 5.51 -1.88
N PRO A 24 -2.03 6.84 -2.07
CA PRO A 24 -1.22 7.52 -3.07
C PRO A 24 0.22 7.79 -2.61
N LEU A 25 0.86 6.74 -2.10
CA LEU A 25 2.26 6.69 -1.69
C LEU A 25 2.93 5.56 -2.47
N GLN A 26 4.16 5.77 -2.95
CA GLN A 26 4.83 4.85 -3.88
C GLN A 26 4.90 3.40 -3.35
N GLY A 27 5.20 3.22 -2.06
CA GLY A 27 5.24 1.91 -1.40
C GLY A 27 3.89 1.16 -1.38
N HIS A 28 2.77 1.87 -1.59
CA HIS A 28 1.42 1.34 -1.58
C HIS A 28 0.87 1.15 -3.01
N ILE A 29 1.18 2.08 -3.92
CA ILE A 29 0.80 2.00 -5.34
C ILE A 29 1.42 0.77 -6.00
N ASN A 30 2.72 0.56 -5.80
CA ASN A 30 3.47 -0.54 -6.39
C ASN A 30 2.81 -1.92 -6.16
N PRO A 31 2.59 -2.36 -4.91
CA PRO A 31 2.04 -3.69 -4.65
C PRO A 31 0.58 -3.83 -5.11
N ILE A 32 -0.24 -2.78 -5.12
CA ILE A 32 -1.59 -2.85 -5.71
C ILE A 32 -1.54 -3.05 -7.21
N LEU A 33 -0.71 -2.32 -7.95
CA LEU A 33 -0.60 -2.48 -9.41
C LEU A 33 -0.03 -3.84 -9.79
N GLN A 34 0.92 -4.35 -8.99
CA GLN A 34 1.44 -5.71 -9.16
C GLN A 34 0.35 -6.76 -8.89
N LEU A 35 -0.39 -6.64 -7.78
CA LEU A 35 -1.52 -7.53 -7.48
C LEU A 35 -2.58 -7.50 -8.59
N ALA A 36 -2.94 -6.31 -9.07
CA ALA A 36 -3.87 -6.13 -10.18
C ALA A 36 -3.41 -6.90 -11.43
N SER A 37 -2.12 -6.85 -11.72
CA SER A 37 -1.50 -7.57 -12.84
C SER A 37 -1.55 -9.08 -12.64
N ILE A 38 -1.33 -9.58 -11.42
CA ILE A 38 -1.46 -11.02 -11.10
C ILE A 38 -2.90 -11.47 -11.35
N LEU A 39 -3.88 -10.73 -10.79
CA LEU A 39 -5.29 -11.07 -10.89
C LEU A 39 -5.80 -10.99 -12.33
N HIS A 40 -5.30 -10.03 -13.10
CA HIS A 40 -5.60 -9.94 -14.53
C HIS A 40 -5.02 -11.13 -15.30
N LEU A 41 -3.71 -11.36 -15.22
CA LEU A 41 -3.02 -12.33 -16.06
C LEU A 41 -3.29 -13.79 -15.67
N LYS A 42 -3.42 -14.08 -14.37
CA LYS A 42 -3.58 -15.45 -13.86
C LYS A 42 -5.04 -15.86 -13.71
N ALA A 43 -5.92 -14.93 -13.34
CA ALA A 43 -7.32 -15.24 -13.05
C ALA A 43 -8.31 -14.64 -14.08
N GLY A 44 -7.86 -13.80 -15.00
CA GLY A 44 -8.66 -13.29 -16.11
C GLY A 44 -9.64 -12.17 -15.72
N PHE A 45 -9.43 -11.51 -14.57
CA PHE A 45 -10.29 -10.40 -14.15
C PHE A 45 -10.11 -9.15 -15.03
N SER A 46 -11.21 -8.44 -15.28
CA SER A 46 -11.14 -7.03 -15.67
C SER A 46 -10.70 -6.20 -14.48
N ILE A 47 -9.79 -5.25 -14.69
CA ILE A 47 -9.25 -4.41 -13.63
C ILE A 47 -9.67 -2.96 -13.85
N THR A 48 -10.12 -2.32 -12.78
CA THR A 48 -10.26 -0.87 -12.70
C THR A 48 -9.48 -0.35 -11.51
N ILE A 49 -8.56 0.59 -11.74
CA ILE A 49 -7.80 1.27 -10.70
C ILE A 49 -8.47 2.62 -10.46
N ILE A 50 -9.02 2.83 -9.27
CA ILE A 50 -9.36 4.17 -8.80
C ILE A 50 -8.08 4.75 -8.18
N HIS A 51 -7.77 6.02 -8.42
CA HIS A 51 -6.64 6.70 -7.80
C HIS A 51 -6.95 8.17 -7.56
N THR A 52 -6.26 8.79 -6.61
CA THR A 52 -6.33 10.24 -6.38
C THR A 52 -5.59 11.01 -7.47
N ASN A 53 -5.81 12.33 -7.56
CA ASN A 53 -5.03 13.21 -8.42
C ASN A 53 -3.59 13.34 -7.90
N PHE A 54 -3.42 13.41 -6.58
CA PHE A 54 -2.13 13.34 -5.92
C PHE A 54 -1.44 12.00 -6.20
N ASN A 55 -0.20 12.05 -6.66
CA ASN A 55 0.63 10.90 -7.03
C ASN A 55 -0.07 9.89 -7.95
N SER A 56 -0.71 10.38 -9.02
CA SER A 56 -1.42 9.53 -9.98
C SER A 56 -0.47 8.53 -10.68
N PRO A 57 -0.82 7.24 -10.77
CA PRO A 57 -0.03 6.27 -11.51
C PRO A 57 -0.07 6.56 -13.02
N ASN A 58 1.01 6.23 -13.74
CA ASN A 58 1.04 6.35 -15.19
C ASN A 58 0.23 5.21 -15.84
N SER A 59 -0.99 5.51 -16.26
CA SER A 59 -1.90 4.56 -16.89
C SER A 59 -1.37 3.96 -18.20
N SER A 60 -0.46 4.65 -18.89
CA SER A 60 0.18 4.16 -20.12
C SER A 60 1.00 2.90 -19.91
N ASN A 61 1.48 2.66 -18.67
CA ASN A 61 2.21 1.45 -18.30
C ASN A 61 1.29 0.23 -18.21
N TYR A 62 -0.04 0.43 -18.13
CA TYR A 62 -1.05 -0.62 -17.95
C TYR A 62 -2.22 -0.44 -18.92
N PRO A 63 -2.01 -0.55 -20.25
CA PRO A 63 -3.03 -0.29 -21.25
C PRO A 63 -4.22 -1.27 -21.20
N HIS A 64 -4.07 -2.37 -20.47
CA HIS A 64 -5.09 -3.40 -20.28
C HIS A 64 -5.98 -3.17 -19.03
N PHE A 65 -5.69 -2.13 -18.24
CA PHE A 65 -6.53 -1.69 -17.11
C PHE A 65 -7.34 -0.46 -17.47
N SER A 66 -8.44 -0.25 -16.76
CA SER A 66 -9.13 1.05 -16.74
C SER A 66 -8.68 1.87 -15.54
N PHE A 67 -8.44 3.16 -15.71
CA PHE A 67 -8.09 4.07 -14.63
C PHE A 67 -9.20 5.10 -14.41
N ARG A 68 -9.50 5.41 -13.15
CA ARG A 68 -10.47 6.43 -12.74
C ARG A 68 -9.80 7.35 -11.72
N SER A 69 -9.62 8.61 -12.10
CA SER A 69 -9.10 9.62 -11.18
C SER A 69 -10.25 10.18 -10.33
N ILE A 70 -10.00 10.38 -9.05
CA ILE A 70 -10.89 11.09 -8.12
C ILE A 70 -10.19 12.31 -7.54
N PRO A 71 -10.90 13.43 -7.32
CA PRO A 71 -10.35 14.55 -6.58
C PRO A 71 -10.07 14.15 -5.12
N ASP A 72 -8.89 14.49 -4.63
CA ASP A 72 -8.49 14.35 -3.22
C ASP A 72 -8.68 15.65 -2.42
N GLY A 73 -8.89 16.77 -3.10
CA GLY A 73 -9.16 18.07 -2.48
C GLY A 73 -8.01 18.61 -1.61
N LEU A 74 -6.79 18.12 -1.82
CA LEU A 74 -5.61 18.57 -1.07
C LEU A 74 -5.18 19.97 -1.51
N SER A 75 -4.89 20.84 -0.55
CA SER A 75 -4.11 22.05 -0.79
C SER A 75 -2.63 21.72 -0.99
N GLU A 76 -1.86 22.66 -1.51
CA GLU A 76 -0.40 22.51 -1.66
C GLU A 76 0.29 22.26 -0.31
N THR A 77 -0.18 22.90 0.76
CA THR A 77 0.36 22.72 2.12
C THR A 77 0.05 21.35 2.69
N GLU A 78 -1.17 20.85 2.49
CA GLU A 78 -1.56 19.51 2.94
C GLU A 78 -0.85 18.42 2.14
N ALA A 79 -0.66 18.62 0.84
CA ALA A 79 0.07 17.69 -0.03
C ALA A 79 1.57 17.61 0.29
N SER A 80 2.12 18.63 0.97
CA SER A 80 3.55 18.74 1.29
C SER A 80 3.88 18.42 2.75
N THR A 81 2.92 17.95 3.54
CA THR A 81 3.14 17.63 4.96
C THR A 81 4.11 16.46 5.14
N ALA A 82 4.99 16.57 6.14
CA ALA A 82 5.84 15.47 6.58
C ALA A 82 5.14 14.55 7.60
N ASP A 83 4.05 15.02 8.22
CA ASP A 83 3.24 14.24 9.15
C ASP A 83 2.32 13.29 8.36
N ILE A 84 2.81 12.05 8.17
CA ILE A 84 2.12 11.04 7.36
C ILE A 84 0.82 10.56 8.01
N ILE A 85 0.70 10.66 9.33
CA ILE A 85 -0.51 10.29 10.07
C ILE A 85 -1.60 11.33 9.80
N ALA A 86 -1.27 12.61 9.93
CA ALA A 86 -2.19 13.70 9.59
C ALA A 86 -2.60 13.64 8.11
N PHE A 87 -1.64 13.36 7.21
CA PHE A 87 -1.91 13.18 5.79
C PHE A 87 -2.92 12.04 5.53
N ASN A 88 -2.72 10.88 6.15
CA ASN A 88 -3.59 9.73 5.94
C ASN A 88 -5.01 9.94 6.50
N ILE A 89 -5.13 10.59 7.66
CA ILE A 89 -6.43 10.97 8.23
C ILE A 89 -7.16 11.93 7.29
N LEU A 90 -6.47 12.95 6.79
CA LEU A 90 -7.05 13.94 5.89
C LEU A 90 -7.60 13.31 4.61
N LEU A 91 -6.83 12.41 3.99
CA LEU A 91 -7.27 11.64 2.83
C LEU A 91 -8.55 10.84 3.13
N ASN A 92 -8.63 10.19 4.30
CA ASN A 92 -9.82 9.43 4.70
C ASN A 92 -11.05 10.31 4.98
N VAL A 93 -10.87 11.62 5.16
CA VAL A 93 -11.98 12.59 5.23
C VAL A 93 -12.37 13.06 3.83
N LYS A 94 -11.39 13.48 3.02
CA LYS A 94 -11.66 14.15 1.74
C LYS A 94 -12.08 13.20 0.62
N CYS A 95 -11.59 11.96 0.62
CA CYS A 95 -11.83 11.03 -0.48
C CYS A 95 -13.15 10.23 -0.35
N VAL A 96 -13.92 10.36 0.73
CA VAL A 96 -15.14 9.57 0.94
C VAL A 96 -16.16 9.77 -0.18
N VAL A 97 -16.59 11.02 -0.38
CA VAL A 97 -17.62 11.37 -1.37
C VAL A 97 -17.12 11.11 -2.80
N PRO A 98 -15.93 11.60 -3.22
CA PRO A 98 -15.42 11.33 -4.56
C PRO A 98 -15.28 9.83 -4.89
N PHE A 99 -14.84 9.03 -3.93
CA PHE A 99 -14.71 7.58 -4.11
C PHE A 99 -16.08 6.90 -4.22
N GLN A 100 -17.04 7.29 -3.37
CA GLN A 100 -18.40 6.76 -3.41
C GLN A 100 -19.10 7.09 -4.74
N ASP A 101 -18.98 8.33 -5.21
CA ASP A 101 -19.56 8.77 -6.48
C ASP A 101 -18.94 8.01 -7.65
N CYS A 102 -17.61 7.88 -7.67
CA CYS A 102 -16.89 7.10 -8.69
C CYS A 102 -17.34 5.63 -8.73
N LEU A 103 -17.50 4.99 -7.57
CA LEU A 103 -18.05 3.64 -7.51
C LEU A 103 -19.49 3.62 -8.02
N ALA A 104 -20.36 4.51 -7.54
CA ALA A 104 -21.76 4.57 -7.95
C ALA A 104 -21.91 4.73 -9.47
N GLU A 105 -21.05 5.50 -10.14
CA GLU A 105 -21.01 5.58 -11.61
C GLU A 105 -20.58 4.27 -12.27
N LEU A 106 -19.57 3.59 -11.72
CA LEU A 106 -19.13 2.27 -12.20
C LEU A 106 -20.23 1.20 -12.07
N PHE A 107 -21.09 1.32 -11.06
CA PHE A 107 -22.27 0.45 -10.86
C PHE A 107 -23.49 0.89 -11.66
N GLY A 108 -23.73 2.19 -11.76
CA GLY A 108 -24.92 2.81 -12.35
C GLY A 108 -24.86 2.93 -13.87
N GLY A 109 -23.68 2.80 -14.49
CA GLY A 109 -23.48 2.78 -15.94
C GLY A 109 -24.03 1.53 -16.65
N GLY A 110 -25.00 0.84 -16.06
CA GLY A 110 -25.68 -0.37 -16.54
C GLY A 110 -26.56 -0.18 -17.77
N GLY A 111 -26.03 0.44 -18.82
CA GLY A 111 -26.53 0.31 -20.19
C GLY A 111 -25.86 -0.87 -20.89
N GLY A 112 -26.29 -2.10 -20.60
CA GLY A 112 -26.08 -3.26 -21.49
C GLY A 112 -24.66 -3.83 -21.64
N GLY A 113 -23.73 -3.58 -20.72
CA GLY A 113 -22.38 -4.17 -20.75
C GLY A 113 -22.24 -5.43 -19.88
N ASP A 114 -21.61 -6.48 -20.41
CA ASP A 114 -21.44 -7.84 -19.84
C ASP A 114 -20.45 -7.95 -18.64
N VAL A 115 -20.24 -6.86 -17.87
CA VAL A 115 -19.18 -6.74 -16.87
C VAL A 115 -19.74 -6.32 -15.51
N ASP A 116 -19.87 -7.29 -14.60
CA ASP A 116 -20.35 -7.07 -13.23
C ASP A 116 -19.16 -6.78 -12.29
N VAL A 117 -19.22 -5.69 -11.53
CA VAL A 117 -18.19 -5.38 -10.51
C VAL A 117 -18.38 -6.34 -9.36
N THR A 118 -17.41 -7.24 -9.19
CA THR A 118 -17.54 -8.39 -8.28
C THR A 118 -16.99 -8.09 -6.90
N CYS A 119 -15.99 -7.21 -6.77
CA CYS A 119 -15.28 -7.00 -5.51
C CYS A 119 -14.42 -5.73 -5.52
N LEU A 120 -14.25 -5.14 -4.34
CA LEU A 120 -13.30 -4.06 -4.07
C LEU A 120 -12.04 -4.60 -3.38
N ILE A 121 -10.85 -4.16 -3.80
CA ILE A 121 -9.59 -4.41 -3.10
C ILE A 121 -8.93 -3.07 -2.81
N THR A 122 -8.83 -2.67 -1.55
CA THR A 122 -8.21 -1.38 -1.19
C THR A 122 -6.93 -1.59 -0.42
N ASP A 123 -6.11 -0.55 -0.36
CA ASP A 123 -5.15 -0.43 0.72
C ASP A 123 -5.85 -0.47 2.09
N ALA A 124 -5.21 -1.06 3.10
CA ALA A 124 -5.75 -1.12 4.46
C ALA A 124 -5.93 0.26 5.11
N ASN A 125 -5.14 1.26 4.71
CA ASN A 125 -5.20 2.62 5.25
C ASN A 125 -6.46 3.39 4.81
N TRP A 126 -7.20 2.90 3.81
CA TRP A 126 -8.50 3.46 3.43
C TRP A 126 -9.61 2.94 4.34
N TYR A 127 -9.59 3.29 5.62
CA TYR A 127 -10.55 2.77 6.59
C TYR A 127 -12.00 3.13 6.22
N PHE A 128 -12.25 4.31 5.64
CA PHE A 128 -13.61 4.70 5.21
C PHE A 128 -14.21 3.75 4.16
N ALA A 129 -13.37 3.08 3.35
CA ALA A 129 -13.83 2.32 2.20
C ALA A 129 -14.68 1.10 2.59
N GLN A 130 -14.61 0.61 3.83
CA GLN A 130 -15.50 -0.46 4.29
C GLN A 130 -16.95 0.00 4.35
N ALA A 131 -17.20 1.21 4.86
CA ALA A 131 -18.55 1.75 4.97
C ALA A 131 -19.18 1.95 3.57
N VAL A 132 -18.38 2.44 2.62
CA VAL A 132 -18.80 2.59 1.22
C VAL A 132 -19.04 1.24 0.55
N ALA A 133 -18.16 0.25 0.78
CA ALA A 133 -18.37 -1.11 0.27
C ALA A 133 -19.67 -1.72 0.81
N ASN A 134 -19.95 -1.56 2.12
CA ASN A 134 -21.17 -2.04 2.74
C ASN A 134 -22.43 -1.39 2.17
N SER A 135 -22.42 -0.07 1.94
CA SER A 135 -23.59 0.65 1.39
C SER A 135 -23.93 0.19 -0.04
N LEU A 136 -22.92 -0.23 -0.80
CA LEU A 136 -23.04 -0.79 -2.14
C LEU A 136 -23.16 -2.32 -2.17
N LYS A 137 -23.19 -2.98 -1.00
CA LYS A 137 -23.23 -4.45 -0.83
C LYS A 137 -22.10 -5.19 -1.55
N LEU A 138 -20.90 -4.62 -1.52
CA LEU A 138 -19.71 -5.21 -2.14
C LEU A 138 -18.82 -5.88 -1.09
N PRO A 139 -18.26 -7.06 -1.41
CA PRO A 139 -17.15 -7.57 -0.63
C PRO A 139 -15.94 -6.65 -0.81
N ARG A 140 -15.26 -6.36 0.32
CA ARG A 140 -13.99 -5.63 0.34
C ARG A 140 -12.90 -6.54 0.86
N PHE A 141 -11.84 -6.69 0.08
CA PHE A 141 -10.57 -7.24 0.55
C PHE A 141 -9.60 -6.11 0.82
N VAL A 142 -8.72 -6.30 1.79
CA VAL A 142 -7.69 -5.32 2.14
C VAL A 142 -6.32 -5.85 1.75
N LEU A 143 -5.56 -5.08 0.99
CA LEU A 143 -4.14 -5.32 0.80
C LEU A 143 -3.37 -4.61 1.91
N LEU A 144 -2.49 -5.36 2.57
CA LEU A 144 -1.46 -4.81 3.44
C LEU A 144 -0.13 -4.87 2.68
N PRO A 145 0.42 -3.70 2.30
CA PRO A 145 1.69 -3.66 1.58
C PRO A 145 2.90 -3.92 2.49
N SER A 146 2.70 -3.86 3.81
CA SER A 146 3.69 -4.24 4.82
C SER A 146 3.70 -5.76 5.09
N ASN A 147 4.69 -6.21 5.85
CA ASN A 147 4.79 -7.59 6.32
C ASN A 147 3.88 -7.85 7.54
N VAL A 148 3.58 -9.12 7.81
CA VAL A 148 2.67 -9.55 8.87
C VAL A 148 3.23 -9.28 10.25
N CYS A 149 4.54 -9.46 10.45
CA CYS A 149 5.24 -9.18 11.71
C CYS A 149 5.06 -7.71 12.15
N PHE A 150 5.27 -6.77 11.22
CA PHE A 150 5.06 -5.34 11.45
C PHE A 150 3.62 -5.06 11.83
N PHE A 151 2.66 -5.66 11.12
CA PHE A 151 1.25 -5.42 11.42
C PHE A 151 0.87 -5.92 12.82
N ASN A 152 1.33 -7.11 13.23
CA ASN A 152 1.12 -7.61 14.60
C ASN A 152 1.67 -6.62 15.66
N ALA A 153 2.84 -6.03 15.41
CA ALA A 153 3.39 -5.01 16.29
C ALA A 153 2.55 -3.72 16.30
N ALA A 154 2.08 -3.27 15.13
CA ALA A 154 1.28 -2.06 14.99
C ALA A 154 -0.10 -2.19 15.65
N VAL A 155 -0.79 -3.32 15.51
CA VAL A 155 -2.12 -3.52 16.12
C VAL A 155 -2.06 -3.73 17.63
N ALA A 156 -0.89 -4.01 18.20
CA ALA A 156 -0.68 -4.03 19.64
C ALA A 156 -0.61 -2.63 20.27
N ILE A 157 -0.28 -1.58 19.49
CA ILE A 157 -0.09 -0.20 19.98
C ILE A 157 -1.30 0.31 20.78
N PRO A 158 -2.56 0.18 20.30
CA PRO A 158 -3.71 0.61 21.08
C PRO A 158 -3.84 -0.06 22.45
N LEU A 159 -3.56 -1.36 22.54
CA LEU A 159 -3.57 -2.10 23.80
C LEU A 159 -2.45 -1.63 24.74
N LEU A 160 -1.27 -1.33 24.19
CA LEU A 160 -0.14 -0.80 24.97
C LEU A 160 -0.44 0.59 25.54
N TYR A 161 -1.16 1.45 24.80
CA TYR A 161 -1.68 2.71 25.36
C TYR A 161 -2.69 2.47 26.48
N GLU A 162 -3.63 1.55 26.31
CA GLU A 162 -4.64 1.23 27.32
C GLU A 162 -4.04 0.68 28.62
N LYS A 163 -2.92 -0.06 28.51
CA LYS A 163 -2.17 -0.57 29.67
C LYS A 163 -1.22 0.46 30.29
N GLY A 164 -1.12 1.67 29.73
CA GLY A 164 -0.17 2.70 30.18
C GLY A 164 1.30 2.35 29.90
N CYS A 165 1.55 1.44 28.95
CA CYS A 165 2.90 1.06 28.53
C CYS A 165 3.51 2.07 27.53
N LEU A 166 2.67 2.87 26.86
CA LEU A 166 3.07 3.95 25.95
C LEU A 166 2.56 5.31 26.47
N PRO A 167 3.30 6.41 26.25
CA PRO A 167 4.65 6.47 25.65
C PRO A 167 5.72 5.87 26.58
N VAL A 168 6.75 5.28 25.99
CA VAL A 168 7.81 4.59 26.73
C VAL A 168 8.90 5.58 27.14
N GLN A 169 9.40 5.47 28.36
CA GLN A 169 10.56 6.25 28.83
C GLN A 169 11.86 5.62 28.31
N ASP A 170 12.87 6.43 27.97
CA ASP A 170 14.10 5.97 27.28
C ASP A 170 14.77 4.73 27.91
N PHE A 171 14.81 4.63 29.24
CA PHE A 171 15.43 3.49 29.92
C PHE A 171 14.67 2.17 29.75
N GLN A 172 13.42 2.21 29.28
CA GLN A 172 12.58 1.05 29.06
C GLN A 172 12.64 0.53 27.62
N PHE A 173 13.35 1.20 26.71
CA PHE A 173 13.42 0.84 25.29
C PHE A 173 13.94 -0.58 25.03
N GLU A 174 14.85 -1.08 25.87
CA GLU A 174 15.37 -2.45 25.76
C GLU A 174 14.48 -3.49 26.47
N THR A 175 13.45 -3.06 27.20
CA THR A 175 12.56 -3.95 27.91
C THR A 175 11.69 -4.73 26.91
N PRO A 176 11.55 -6.06 27.07
CA PRO A 176 10.64 -6.85 26.26
C PRO A 176 9.18 -6.41 26.40
N VAL A 177 8.46 -6.45 25.28
CA VAL A 177 7.00 -6.26 25.24
C VAL A 177 6.36 -7.62 25.45
N LEU A 178 5.76 -7.83 26.63
CA LEU A 178 5.21 -9.13 27.03
C LEU A 178 4.04 -9.57 26.13
N GLU A 179 3.31 -8.61 25.59
CA GLU A 179 2.19 -8.80 24.66
C GLU A 179 2.63 -9.23 23.27
N SER A 180 3.86 -8.90 22.86
CA SER A 180 4.38 -9.14 21.51
C SER A 180 5.83 -9.64 21.49
N PRO A 181 6.17 -10.79 22.11
CA PRO A 181 7.52 -11.34 22.01
C PRO A 181 7.92 -11.67 20.56
N PRO A 182 9.19 -11.53 20.15
CA PRO A 182 10.36 -11.11 20.94
C PRO A 182 10.62 -9.59 20.93
N LEU A 183 9.62 -8.76 20.61
CA LEU A 183 9.82 -7.32 20.44
C LEU A 183 10.17 -6.65 21.77
N ARG A 184 11.02 -5.62 21.70
CA ARG A 184 11.24 -4.64 22.77
C ARG A 184 10.46 -3.37 22.46
N TYR A 185 10.33 -2.49 23.44
CA TYR A 185 9.58 -1.24 23.23
C TYR A 185 10.13 -0.37 22.10
N LYS A 186 11.44 -0.36 21.87
CA LYS A 186 12.03 0.36 20.72
C LYS A 186 11.74 -0.27 19.36
N ASP A 187 11.32 -1.54 19.34
CA ASP A 187 10.97 -2.26 18.11
C ASP A 187 9.48 -2.03 17.76
N ILE A 188 8.70 -1.38 18.62
CA ILE A 188 7.30 -1.01 18.36
C ILE A 188 7.25 0.14 17.35
N PRO A 189 6.46 0.03 16.26
CA PRO A 189 6.48 0.98 15.16
C PRO A 189 5.67 2.25 15.48
N ILE A 190 6.14 3.02 16.46
CA ILE A 190 5.60 4.35 16.76
C ILE A 190 6.03 5.30 15.64
N VAL A 191 5.04 5.92 14.99
CA VAL A 191 5.26 6.91 13.94
C VAL A 191 5.26 8.30 14.59
N GLU A 192 6.26 9.11 14.24
CA GLU A 192 6.32 10.49 14.69
C GLU A 192 5.17 11.29 14.07
N THR A 193 4.44 12.01 14.91
CA THR A 193 3.31 12.86 14.53
C THR A 193 3.14 13.97 15.54
N HIS A 194 2.57 15.08 15.13
CA HIS A 194 2.22 16.17 16.03
C HIS A 194 1.06 15.82 16.98
N ASP A 195 0.31 14.74 16.68
CA ASP A 195 -0.84 14.29 17.48
C ASP A 195 -0.84 12.75 17.68
N PRO A 196 -0.20 12.25 18.75
CA PRO A 196 -0.14 10.82 19.07
C PRO A 196 -1.51 10.18 19.36
N GLU A 197 -2.50 10.96 19.82
CA GLU A 197 -3.85 10.45 20.07
C GLU A 197 -4.55 10.13 18.75
N ASN A 198 -4.37 10.98 17.73
CA ASN A 198 -4.85 10.72 16.38
C ASN A 198 -4.21 9.48 15.76
N PHE A 199 -2.93 9.20 16.02
CA PHE A 199 -2.28 7.96 15.56
C PHE A 199 -2.95 6.73 16.18
N ASN A 200 -3.18 6.73 17.49
CA ASN A 200 -3.88 5.64 18.16
C ASN A 200 -5.31 5.45 17.61
N ARG A 201 -6.05 6.54 17.39
CA ARG A 201 -7.39 6.49 16.79
C ARG A 201 -7.35 5.92 15.38
N LEU A 202 -6.40 6.35 14.55
CA LEU A 202 -6.20 5.83 13.19
C LEU A 202 -6.00 4.31 13.20
N LEU A 203 -5.12 3.80 14.06
CA LEU A 203 -4.89 2.36 14.19
C LEU A 203 -6.16 1.61 14.62
N LYS A 204 -6.90 2.14 15.60
CA LYS A 204 -8.19 1.55 16.03
C LYS A 204 -9.19 1.49 14.88
N ASP A 205 -9.29 2.55 14.08
CA ASP A 205 -10.19 2.59 12.92
C ASP A 205 -9.75 1.60 11.83
N ILE A 206 -8.47 1.53 11.49
CA ILE A 206 -7.92 0.55 10.54
C ILE A 206 -8.24 -0.88 11.01
N VAL A 207 -7.91 -1.23 12.25
CA VAL A 207 -8.15 -2.58 12.82
C VAL A 207 -9.63 -2.94 12.76
N LYS A 208 -10.51 -2.03 13.19
CA LYS A 208 -11.96 -2.23 13.17
C LYS A 208 -12.46 -2.54 11.75
N GLN A 209 -12.00 -1.78 10.76
CA GLN A 209 -12.49 -1.93 9.38
C GLN A 209 -11.88 -3.14 8.67
N ILE A 210 -10.63 -3.51 9.00
CA ILE A 210 -10.04 -4.78 8.56
C ILE A 210 -10.86 -5.95 9.09
N LYS A 211 -11.23 -5.97 10.38
CA LYS A 211 -12.05 -7.05 10.98
C LYS A 211 -13.43 -7.17 10.33
N ALA A 212 -13.96 -6.09 9.77
CA ALA A 212 -15.23 -6.06 9.03
C ALA A 212 -15.08 -6.40 7.53
N SER A 213 -13.86 -6.57 7.02
CA SER A 213 -13.58 -6.89 5.62
C SER A 213 -13.81 -8.36 5.30
N SER A 214 -13.88 -8.69 4.00
CA SER A 214 -14.05 -10.05 3.50
C SER A 214 -12.75 -10.88 3.52
N GLY A 215 -11.60 -10.24 3.73
CA GLY A 215 -10.32 -10.93 3.81
C GLY A 215 -9.12 -10.00 3.63
N MET A 216 -7.98 -10.49 4.09
CA MET A 216 -6.68 -9.82 4.05
C MET A 216 -5.80 -10.48 3.00
N ILE A 217 -5.12 -9.64 2.24
CA ILE A 217 -4.14 -10.02 1.23
C ILE A 217 -2.79 -9.47 1.69
N TRP A 218 -1.76 -10.31 1.65
CA TRP A 218 -0.42 -9.95 2.08
C TRP A 218 0.57 -10.09 0.93
N ASN A 219 1.42 -9.08 0.76
CA ASN A 219 2.60 -9.16 -0.10
C ASN A 219 3.76 -9.88 0.64
N SER A 220 3.47 -11.08 1.13
CA SER A 220 4.38 -11.96 1.86
C SER A 220 3.99 -13.42 1.60
N PHE A 221 4.74 -14.37 2.14
CA PHE A 221 4.50 -15.81 1.96
C PHE A 221 4.63 -16.56 3.30
N GLN A 222 3.98 -17.72 3.39
CA GLN A 222 3.78 -18.43 4.65
C GLN A 222 5.11 -18.82 5.32
N GLU A 223 6.06 -19.32 4.55
CA GLU A 223 7.35 -19.82 5.03
C GLU A 223 8.23 -18.71 5.63
N LEU A 224 7.98 -17.44 5.28
CA LEU A 224 8.70 -16.30 5.84
C LEU A 224 8.12 -15.85 7.20
N GLU A 225 6.80 -15.97 7.37
CA GLU A 225 6.06 -15.30 8.46
C GLU A 225 5.11 -16.23 9.22
N GLU A 226 5.42 -17.53 9.29
CA GLU A 226 4.54 -18.57 9.85
C GLU A 226 4.01 -18.24 11.25
N LEU A 227 4.90 -17.84 12.17
CA LEU A 227 4.53 -17.48 13.54
C LEU A 227 3.63 -16.23 13.57
N ALA A 228 3.96 -15.21 12.79
CA ALA A 228 3.19 -13.97 12.74
C ALA A 228 1.80 -14.20 12.15
N LEU A 229 1.68 -14.99 11.08
CA LEU A 229 0.41 -15.41 10.49
C LEU A 229 -0.43 -16.25 11.47
N THR A 230 0.21 -17.09 12.29
CA THR A 230 -0.48 -17.90 13.30
C THR A 230 -1.08 -17.02 14.40
N ASN A 231 -0.32 -16.06 14.92
CA ASN A 231 -0.80 -15.13 15.93
C ASN A 231 -1.94 -14.26 15.39
N LEU A 232 -1.81 -13.78 14.15
CA LEU A 232 -2.81 -12.94 13.50
C LEU A 232 -4.19 -13.60 13.41
N LYS A 233 -4.25 -14.91 13.13
CA LYS A 233 -5.52 -15.66 13.01
C LYS A 233 -6.37 -15.62 14.28
N GLN A 234 -5.76 -15.48 15.45
CA GLN A 234 -6.49 -15.39 16.72
C GLN A 234 -7.25 -14.06 16.83
N GLU A 235 -6.66 -12.97 16.35
CA GLU A 235 -7.26 -11.64 16.43
C GLU A 235 -8.15 -11.30 15.22
N PHE A 236 -7.79 -11.82 14.05
CA PHE A 236 -8.47 -11.57 12.78
C PHE A 236 -8.99 -12.90 12.19
N PRO A 237 -10.18 -13.38 12.61
CA PRO A 237 -10.77 -14.64 12.14
C PRO A 237 -11.41 -14.49 10.75
N ILE A 238 -10.73 -13.79 9.85
CA ILE A 238 -11.11 -13.59 8.44
C ILE A 238 -10.07 -14.27 7.53
N PRO A 239 -10.40 -14.53 6.25
CA PRO A 239 -9.44 -15.13 5.32
C PRO A 239 -8.14 -14.33 5.24
N ASN A 240 -7.01 -15.01 5.41
CA ASN A 240 -5.67 -14.42 5.37
C ASN A 240 -4.87 -15.08 4.25
N SER A 241 -4.51 -14.29 3.22
CA SER A 241 -3.91 -14.80 1.98
C SER A 241 -2.51 -14.21 1.75
N PRO A 242 -1.45 -14.88 2.22
CA PRO A 242 -0.07 -14.55 1.87
C PRO A 242 0.26 -15.04 0.47
N ILE A 243 0.16 -14.14 -0.51
CA ILE A 243 0.30 -14.45 -1.96
C ILE A 243 1.47 -13.72 -2.62
N GLY A 244 2.34 -13.13 -1.81
CA GLY A 244 3.58 -12.50 -2.26
C GLY A 244 4.73 -13.50 -2.45
N PRO A 245 5.94 -12.99 -2.73
CA PRO A 245 6.23 -11.59 -2.98
C PRO A 245 5.89 -11.21 -4.43
N PHE A 246 5.14 -10.11 -4.61
CA PHE A 246 4.60 -9.71 -5.92
C PHE A 246 5.65 -9.32 -6.94
N HIS A 247 6.81 -8.82 -6.49
CA HIS A 247 7.90 -8.42 -7.38
C HIS A 247 8.50 -9.58 -8.18
N ASN A 248 8.32 -10.83 -7.73
CA ASN A 248 8.80 -12.01 -8.47
C ASN A 248 8.00 -12.31 -9.75
N TYR A 249 6.82 -11.69 -9.90
CA TYR A 249 5.93 -11.95 -11.02
C TYR A 249 6.05 -10.92 -12.15
N PHE A 250 6.79 -9.82 -11.94
CA PHE A 250 6.87 -8.70 -12.90
C PHE A 250 8.25 -8.06 -12.94
N PRO A 251 8.64 -7.49 -14.10
CA PRO A 251 9.76 -6.56 -14.15
C PRO A 251 9.44 -5.30 -13.32
N ALA A 252 10.45 -4.79 -12.62
CA ALA A 252 10.31 -3.69 -11.65
C ALA A 252 9.82 -2.33 -12.22
N SER A 253 9.77 -2.19 -13.55
CA SER A 253 9.64 -0.89 -14.23
C SER A 253 8.23 -0.35 -14.44
N SER A 254 7.18 -1.15 -14.23
CA SER A 254 5.83 -0.74 -14.63
C SER A 254 5.10 0.13 -13.60
N SER A 255 5.41 0.00 -12.31
CA SER A 255 4.55 0.56 -11.24
C SER A 255 5.08 1.84 -10.58
N SER A 256 6.34 2.20 -10.82
CA SER A 256 7.01 3.34 -10.18
C SER A 256 6.45 4.68 -10.65
N LEU A 257 6.34 5.65 -9.73
CA LEU A 257 6.06 7.06 -10.05
C LEU A 257 7.28 7.76 -10.66
N LEU A 258 8.48 7.25 -10.37
CA LEU A 258 9.74 7.81 -10.84
C LEU A 258 10.25 7.07 -12.07
N ALA A 259 10.84 7.82 -13.00
CA ALA A 259 11.58 7.27 -14.12
C ALA A 259 12.82 6.52 -13.63
N GLN A 260 13.13 5.40 -14.27
CA GLN A 260 14.28 4.59 -13.89
C GLN A 260 15.58 5.15 -14.45
N ASP A 261 16.61 5.20 -13.60
CA ASP A 261 17.98 5.48 -14.02
C ASP A 261 18.72 4.17 -14.30
N GLN A 262 18.92 3.88 -15.59
CA GLN A 262 19.64 2.69 -16.06
C GLN A 262 21.17 2.85 -16.06
N THR A 263 21.69 4.06 -15.80
CA THR A 263 23.14 4.30 -15.76
C THR A 263 23.81 3.55 -14.61
N SER A 264 23.07 3.35 -13.51
CA SER A 264 23.49 2.57 -12.34
C SER A 264 23.87 1.13 -12.69
N ILE A 265 23.08 0.48 -13.55
CA ILE A 265 23.34 -0.91 -13.98
C ILE A 265 24.64 -1.00 -14.79
N SER A 266 24.82 -0.08 -15.74
CA SER A 266 26.05 -0.03 -16.56
C SER A 266 27.31 0.26 -15.73
N TRP A 267 27.17 0.94 -14.60
CA TRP A 267 28.25 1.15 -13.64
C TRP A 267 28.49 -0.10 -12.77
N LEU A 268 27.43 -0.77 -12.31
CA LEU A 268 27.49 -2.00 -11.52
C LEU A 268 28.20 -3.13 -12.28
N ASP A 269 27.96 -3.27 -13.58
CA ASP A 269 28.58 -4.29 -14.44
C ASP A 269 30.11 -4.21 -14.47
N LYS A 270 30.69 -3.06 -14.09
CA LYS A 270 32.14 -2.82 -14.04
C LYS A 270 32.76 -3.09 -12.68
N GLN A 271 31.95 -3.40 -11.66
CA GLN A 271 32.43 -3.63 -10.30
C GLN A 271 32.69 -5.12 -10.05
N PRO A 272 33.66 -5.48 -9.20
CA PRO A 272 33.83 -6.87 -8.77
C PRO A 272 32.57 -7.44 -8.10
N PRO A 273 32.31 -8.76 -8.19
CA PRO A 273 31.20 -9.38 -7.48
C PRO A 273 31.25 -9.10 -5.97
N LYS A 274 30.11 -8.73 -5.40
CA LYS A 274 29.93 -8.46 -3.96
C LYS A 274 30.80 -7.30 -3.40
N SER A 275 31.20 -6.33 -4.22
CA SER A 275 32.03 -5.19 -3.78
C SER A 275 31.27 -3.88 -3.58
N VAL A 276 30.00 -3.80 -3.99
CA VAL A 276 29.20 -2.57 -3.98
C VAL A 276 28.22 -2.57 -2.81
N ILE A 277 28.09 -1.43 -2.15
CA ILE A 277 27.04 -1.19 -1.15
C ILE A 277 25.92 -0.40 -1.82
N TYR A 278 24.70 -0.92 -1.75
CA TYR A 278 23.49 -0.18 -2.12
C TYR A 278 22.91 0.51 -0.89
N VAL A 279 22.64 1.81 -1.00
CA VAL A 279 22.03 2.62 0.06
C VAL A 279 20.76 3.27 -0.50
N SER A 280 19.63 2.99 0.16
CA SER A 280 18.35 3.66 -0.10
C SER A 280 17.52 3.68 1.17
N PHE A 281 16.95 4.85 1.47
CA PHE A 281 16.05 5.05 2.62
C PHE A 281 14.57 4.98 2.22
N GLY A 282 14.28 4.48 1.02
CA GLY A 282 12.93 4.40 0.48
C GLY A 282 12.42 5.73 -0.07
N SER A 283 11.10 5.82 -0.27
CA SER A 283 10.49 6.92 -1.02
C SER A 283 9.97 8.09 -0.18
N LEU A 284 9.99 7.99 1.15
CA LEU A 284 9.42 8.98 2.06
C LEU A 284 10.46 9.67 2.95
N VAL A 285 11.57 8.99 3.25
CA VAL A 285 12.58 9.52 4.17
C VAL A 285 13.43 10.57 3.45
N CYS A 286 13.46 11.77 4.02
CA CYS A 286 14.42 12.80 3.65
C CYS A 286 15.53 12.85 4.71
N VAL A 287 16.79 12.73 4.28
CA VAL A 287 17.94 12.81 5.19
C VAL A 287 18.55 14.20 5.07
N ASN A 288 18.50 14.98 6.15
CA ASN A 288 19.21 16.25 6.22
C ASN A 288 20.71 15.98 6.40
N MET A 289 21.54 16.46 5.46
CA MET A 289 22.99 16.40 5.60
C MET A 289 23.47 17.50 6.55
N THR A 290 23.65 17.18 7.83
CA THR A 290 24.42 18.02 8.74
C THR A 290 25.89 17.62 8.64
N VAL A 291 26.62 18.19 7.67
CA VAL A 291 28.08 18.08 7.65
C VAL A 291 28.61 19.01 8.74
N SER A 292 29.28 18.44 9.73
CA SER A 292 29.98 19.17 10.78
C SER A 292 30.92 20.21 10.18
N GLY A 293 30.54 21.49 10.23
CA GLY A 293 31.48 22.60 10.15
C GLY A 293 31.28 23.64 9.05
N ASN A 294 30.41 23.47 8.04
CA ASN A 294 30.08 24.54 7.09
C ASN A 294 28.70 24.32 6.46
N SER A 295 27.79 25.25 6.69
CA SER A 295 26.46 25.28 6.08
C SER A 295 26.58 25.56 4.58
N LEU A 296 26.53 24.52 3.76
CA LEU A 296 26.27 24.63 2.33
C LEU A 296 24.78 24.40 2.11
N GLY A 297 24.07 25.47 1.70
CA GLY A 297 22.81 25.45 0.96
C GLY A 297 21.63 24.71 1.62
N THR A 298 20.65 25.45 2.08
CA THR A 298 19.31 24.94 2.34
C THR A 298 18.79 24.23 1.08
N CYS A 299 18.45 22.94 1.20
CA CYS A 299 17.66 22.26 0.19
C CYS A 299 16.30 22.97 0.17
N GLN A 300 16.08 23.82 -0.84
CA GLN A 300 14.80 24.51 -1.00
C GLN A 300 13.72 23.45 -1.15
N GLN A 301 12.82 23.41 -0.16
CA GLN A 301 11.49 22.83 -0.30
C GLN A 301 10.79 23.53 -1.47
N GLN A 302 10.82 22.89 -2.63
CA GLN A 302 9.93 23.15 -3.74
C GLN A 302 9.20 21.87 -4.05
N ALA A 303 7.88 21.91 -3.82
CA ALA A 303 6.80 21.08 -4.36
C ALA A 303 7.21 20.01 -5.39
N THR A 304 7.94 19.01 -4.93
CA THR A 304 8.23 17.73 -5.55
C THR A 304 8.88 16.97 -4.41
N ILE A 305 8.35 15.80 -4.08
CA ILE A 305 8.93 14.95 -3.04
C ILE A 305 10.45 14.89 -3.31
N PRO A 306 11.34 15.32 -2.39
CA PRO A 306 12.76 15.08 -2.56
C PRO A 306 12.96 13.60 -2.29
N VAL A 307 12.81 12.77 -3.31
CA VAL A 307 12.95 11.31 -3.19
C VAL A 307 14.36 10.91 -3.61
N GLY A 308 15.14 10.46 -2.63
CA GLY A 308 16.25 9.54 -2.82
C GLY A 308 17.58 10.15 -3.24
N CYS A 309 18.39 10.57 -2.27
CA CYS A 309 19.83 10.46 -2.43
C CYS A 309 20.21 8.97 -2.39
N SER A 310 20.20 8.30 -3.54
CA SER A 310 20.93 7.04 -3.70
C SER A 310 22.39 7.41 -3.93
N THR A 311 23.20 7.41 -2.88
CA THR A 311 24.64 7.66 -3.00
C THR A 311 25.39 6.34 -2.97
N TRP A 312 26.22 6.14 -3.99
CA TRP A 312 27.09 4.97 -4.10
C TRP A 312 28.44 5.32 -3.51
N ILE A 313 28.86 4.58 -2.49
CA ILE A 313 30.16 4.77 -1.84
C ILE A 313 31.03 3.55 -2.16
N ASN A 314 32.19 3.77 -2.77
CA ASN A 314 33.23 2.76 -2.87
C ASN A 314 33.97 2.72 -1.52
N PRO A 315 34.03 1.58 -0.81
CA PRO A 315 34.72 1.51 0.49
C PRO A 315 36.25 1.69 0.40
N ARG A 316 36.81 1.86 -0.80
CA ARG A 316 38.26 1.96 -1.05
C ARG A 316 38.70 3.24 -1.77
N SER A 317 37.90 4.31 -1.74
CA SER A 317 38.30 5.65 -2.20
C SER A 317 38.48 6.60 -1.04
#